data_AF-A0A2W5RHL5-F1
#
_entry.id   AF-A0A2W5RHL5-F1
#
_cell.length_a   1.000
_cell.length_b   1.000
_cell.length_c   1.000
_cell.angle_alpha   90.00
_cell.angle_beta   90.00
_cell.angle_gamma   90.00
#
_symmetry.space_group_name_H-M   'P 1'
#
loop_
_entity.id
_entity.type
_entity.pdbx_description
1 polymer ?
#
loop_
_entity_poly.entity_id
_entity_poly.type
_entity_poly.pdbx_seq_one_letter_code
_entity_poly.pdbx_strand_id
1 'polypeptide(L)'
;MKATAAVAAQLQLRTGEPVYQLQTLRYLDREPLSVNTSWLRPALGEKLGRVDFSRRDLIEVFEHEGGLAIGRAELEIGAGVARPADAKLLQIEPGAPVLEVQRIVYSEAGEPVHAETAVYRADTFRYRLALAR
;
A
#
# COMPACT_ATOMS: atom_id res chain seq x y z
N MET A 1 -14.04 7.33 -3.42
CA MET A 1 -13.35 7.99 -4.55
C MET A 1 -13.68 7.27 -5.85
N LYS A 2 -13.22 7.75 -7.02
CA LYS A 2 -13.35 7.06 -8.30
C LYS A 2 -11.99 6.59 -8.79
N ALA A 3 -11.93 5.40 -9.40
CA ALA A 3 -10.70 4.84 -9.92
C ALA A 3 -10.21 5.67 -11.11
N THR A 4 -8.95 6.13 -11.04
CA THR A 4 -8.23 6.64 -12.22
C THR A 4 -7.94 5.49 -13.19
N ALA A 5 -7.50 5.79 -14.42
CA ALA A 5 -7.12 4.75 -15.37
C ALA A 5 -6.05 3.78 -14.82
N ALA A 6 -5.06 4.31 -14.09
CA ALA A 6 -4.01 3.50 -13.47
C ALA A 6 -4.55 2.58 -12.36
N VAL A 7 -5.34 3.13 -11.44
CA VAL A 7 -5.94 2.35 -10.35
C VAL A 7 -6.91 1.30 -10.90
N ALA A 8 -7.70 1.67 -11.92
CA ALA A 8 -8.63 0.78 -12.58
C ALA A 8 -7.91 -0.39 -13.26
N ALA A 9 -6.77 -0.14 -13.92
CA ALA A 9 -5.95 -1.20 -14.51
C ALA A 9 -5.39 -2.15 -13.44
N GLN A 10 -4.83 -1.63 -12.35
CA GLN A 10 -4.28 -2.43 -11.26
C GLN A 10 -5.33 -3.29 -10.55
N LEU A 11 -6.52 -2.72 -10.30
CA LEU A 11 -7.61 -3.42 -9.63
C LEU A 11 -8.56 -4.15 -10.59
N GLN A 12 -8.28 -4.20 -11.90
CA GLN A 12 -9.17 -4.79 -12.91
C GLN A 12 -10.62 -4.27 -12.81
N LEU A 13 -10.77 -2.95 -12.69
CA LEU A 13 -12.03 -2.24 -12.68
C LEU A 13 -12.19 -1.43 -13.97
N ARG A 14 -13.40 -0.93 -14.25
CA ARG A 14 -13.54 0.14 -15.25
C ARG A 14 -13.11 1.48 -14.66
N THR A 15 -12.55 2.34 -15.51
CA THR A 15 -12.21 3.72 -15.10
C THR A 15 -13.46 4.42 -14.60
N GLY A 16 -13.36 5.12 -13.47
CA GLY A 16 -14.48 5.83 -12.84
C GLY A 16 -15.30 4.98 -11.86
N GLU A 17 -15.07 3.67 -11.77
CA GLU A 17 -15.71 2.83 -10.75
C GLU A 17 -15.33 3.26 -9.32
N PRO A 18 -16.23 3.07 -8.34
CA PRO A 18 -15.98 3.46 -6.96
C PRO A 18 -14.83 2.65 -6.35
N VAL A 19 -13.97 3.35 -5.61
CA VAL A 19 -12.87 2.78 -4.82
C VAL A 19 -12.72 3.52 -3.50
N TYR A 20 -12.16 2.83 -2.51
CA TYR A 20 -11.70 3.46 -1.27
C TYR A 20 -10.22 3.77 -1.38
N GLN A 21 -9.82 4.94 -0.90
CA GLN A 21 -8.43 5.31 -0.72
C GLN A 21 -8.15 5.35 0.78
N LEU A 22 -7.07 4.70 1.18
CA LEU A 22 -6.53 4.76 2.53
C LEU A 22 -5.09 5.26 2.44
N GLN A 23 -4.79 6.35 3.13
CA GLN A 23 -3.41 6.82 3.30
C GLN A 23 -2.97 6.54 4.74
N THR A 24 -1.83 5.90 4.91
CA THR A 24 -1.24 5.65 6.24
C THR A 24 0.19 6.16 6.31
N LEU A 25 0.59 6.60 7.50
CA LEU A 25 1.96 6.95 7.84
C LEU A 25 2.45 5.92 8.87
N ARG A 26 3.40 5.08 8.49
CA ARG A 26 3.97 4.06 9.37
C ARG A 26 5.11 4.67 10.17
N TYR A 27 5.27 4.22 11.41
CA TYR A 27 6.35 4.64 12.29
C TYR A 27 7.19 3.44 12.72
N LEU A 28 8.48 3.65 12.88
CA LEU A 28 9.42 2.75 13.54
C LEU A 28 10.17 3.57 14.59
N ASP A 29 10.16 3.13 15.84
CA ASP A 29 10.83 3.83 16.96
C ASP A 29 10.48 5.34 17.05
N ARG A 30 9.21 5.68 16.78
CA ARG A 30 8.65 7.05 16.74
C ARG A 30 9.14 7.93 15.59
N GLU A 31 9.92 7.39 14.67
CA GLU A 31 10.26 8.07 13.41
C GLU A 31 9.34 7.61 12.27
N PRO A 32 8.92 8.51 11.37
CA PRO A 32 8.23 8.11 10.15
C PRO A 32 9.08 7.12 9.36
N LEU A 33 8.48 6.03 8.91
CA LEU A 33 9.11 4.97 8.12
C LEU A 33 8.65 5.05 6.66
N SER A 34 7.33 5.13 6.45
CA SER A 34 6.73 5.12 5.12
C SER A 34 5.40 5.85 5.04
N VAL A 35 5.13 6.42 3.87
CA VAL A 35 3.80 6.90 3.48
C VAL A 35 3.23 5.89 2.51
N ASN A 36 2.07 5.33 2.83
CA ASN A 36 1.43 4.30 2.04
C ASN A 36 0.09 4.82 1.52
N THR A 37 -0.13 4.71 0.21
CA THR A 37 -1.41 5.00 -0.43
C THR A 37 -1.99 3.70 -0.96
N SER A 38 -3.06 3.24 -0.34
CA SER A 38 -3.77 2.01 -0.67
C SER A 38 -5.11 2.31 -1.34
N TRP A 39 -5.42 1.55 -2.39
CA TRP A 39 -6.69 1.56 -3.10
C TRP A 39 -7.38 0.21 -2.91
N LEU A 40 -8.64 0.26 -2.49
CA LEU A 40 -9.42 -0.91 -2.14
C LEU A 40 -10.71 -0.94 -2.95
N ARG A 41 -11.15 -2.14 -3.33
CA ARG A 41 -12.51 -2.35 -3.85
C ARG A 41 -13.55 -1.97 -2.79
N PRO A 42 -14.74 -1.47 -3.16
CA PRO A 42 -15.75 -0.98 -2.21
C PRO A 42 -16.10 -1.96 -1.09
N ALA A 43 -16.34 -3.22 -1.42
CA ALA A 43 -16.71 -4.25 -0.45
C ALA A 43 -15.65 -4.45 0.66
N LEU A 44 -14.37 -4.29 0.33
CA LEU A 44 -13.28 -4.34 1.30
C LEU A 44 -13.19 -3.01 2.06
N GLY A 45 -13.18 -1.89 1.35
CA GLY A 45 -13.08 -0.56 1.96
C GLY A 45 -14.18 -0.24 2.99
N GLU A 46 -15.42 -0.67 2.75
CA GLU A 46 -16.54 -0.47 3.68
C GLU A 46 -16.34 -1.19 5.02
N LYS A 47 -15.87 -2.45 4.98
CA LYS A 47 -15.57 -3.22 6.19
C LYS A 47 -14.42 -2.59 6.98
N LEU A 48 -13.46 -2.06 6.26
CA LEU A 48 -12.21 -1.55 6.81
C LEU A 48 -12.28 -0.09 7.27
N GLY A 49 -13.31 0.66 6.87
CA GLY A 49 -13.44 2.09 7.20
C GLY A 49 -13.55 2.40 8.70
N ARG A 50 -13.72 1.39 9.56
CA ARG A 50 -13.79 1.54 11.03
C ARG A 50 -12.63 0.89 11.77
N VAL A 51 -11.67 0.31 11.05
CA VAL A 51 -10.54 -0.39 11.66
C VAL A 51 -9.47 0.61 12.06
N ASP A 52 -8.89 0.41 13.25
CA ASP A 52 -7.70 1.14 13.69
C ASP A 52 -6.44 0.48 13.10
N PHE A 53 -5.85 1.14 12.10
CA PHE A 53 -4.64 0.70 11.42
C PHE A 53 -3.35 1.05 12.16
N SER A 54 -3.41 1.75 13.30
CA SER A 54 -2.22 2.26 13.99
C SER A 54 -1.26 1.18 14.48
N ARG A 55 -1.77 -0.04 14.73
CA ARG A 55 -0.99 -1.16 15.29
C ARG A 55 -1.17 -2.48 14.54
N ARG A 56 -1.82 -2.47 13.39
CA ARG A 56 -2.17 -3.70 12.65
C ARG A 56 -1.56 -3.70 11.26
N ASP A 57 -1.18 -4.89 10.82
CA ASP A 57 -0.76 -5.08 9.43
C ASP A 57 -1.99 -5.05 8.51
N LEU A 58 -1.84 -4.50 7.30
CA LEU A 58 -2.95 -4.38 6.36
C LEU A 58 -3.44 -5.76 5.87
N ILE A 59 -2.52 -6.71 5.67
CA ILE A 59 -2.83 -8.08 5.23
C ILE A 59 -3.63 -8.80 6.31
N GLU A 60 -3.15 -8.73 7.55
CA GLU A 60 -3.88 -9.29 8.70
C GLU A 60 -5.30 -8.72 8.77
N VAL A 61 -5.43 -7.41 8.58
CA VAL A 61 -6.74 -6.74 8.61
C VAL A 61 -7.64 -7.18 7.46
N PHE A 62 -7.09 -7.46 6.28
CA PHE A 62 -7.87 -7.95 5.14
C PHE A 62 -8.40 -9.35 5.40
N GLU A 63 -7.60 -10.22 5.99
CA GLU A 63 -8.00 -11.61 6.27
C GLU A 63 -9.06 -11.67 7.38
N HIS A 64 -8.82 -11.01 8.51
CA HIS A 64 -9.66 -11.13 9.68
C HIS A 64 -10.92 -10.26 9.62
N GLU A 65 -10.77 -8.95 9.40
CA GLU A 65 -11.88 -7.99 9.38
C GLU A 65 -12.51 -7.89 7.98
N GLY A 66 -11.69 -8.01 6.92
CA GLY A 66 -12.16 -8.03 5.54
C GLY A 66 -12.83 -9.35 5.14
N GLY A 67 -12.54 -10.45 5.85
CA GLY A 67 -12.99 -11.81 5.51
C GLY A 67 -12.45 -12.26 4.15
N LEU A 68 -11.25 -11.79 3.79
CA LEU A 68 -10.64 -12.02 2.49
C LEU A 68 -9.58 -13.11 2.60
N ALA A 69 -9.77 -14.24 1.92
CA ALA A 69 -8.70 -15.21 1.75
C ALA A 69 -7.69 -14.69 0.72
N ILE A 70 -6.46 -14.38 1.16
CA ILE A 70 -5.40 -13.88 0.29
C ILE A 70 -4.68 -15.06 -0.36
N GLY A 71 -4.63 -15.07 -1.69
CA GLY A 71 -3.95 -16.12 -2.45
C GLY A 71 -2.50 -15.78 -2.75
N ARG A 72 -2.21 -14.54 -3.13
CA ARG A 72 -0.86 -14.09 -3.48
C ARG A 72 -0.72 -12.57 -3.43
N ALA A 73 0.51 -12.09 -3.38
CA ALA A 73 0.83 -10.69 -3.57
C ALA A 73 2.01 -10.55 -4.54
N GLU A 74 1.95 -9.51 -5.37
CA GLU A 74 3.06 -9.06 -6.21
C GLU A 74 3.66 -7.80 -5.61
N LEU A 75 4.98 -7.74 -5.55
CA LEU A 75 5.72 -6.56 -5.10
C LEU A 75 6.72 -6.15 -6.17
N GLU A 76 6.70 -4.87 -6.52
CA GLU A 76 7.72 -4.21 -7.33
C GLU A 76 8.40 -3.16 -6.46
N ILE A 77 9.74 -3.18 -6.42
CA ILE A 77 10.54 -2.25 -5.61
C ILE A 77 11.45 -1.47 -6.55
N GLY A 78 11.27 -0.15 -6.56
CA GLY A 78 12.07 0.80 -7.31
C GLY A 78 12.79 1.79 -6.40
N ALA A 79 13.78 2.47 -6.96
CA ALA A 79 14.41 3.63 -6.34
C ALA A 79 13.76 4.92 -6.89
N GLY A 80 13.58 5.91 -6.02
CA GLY A 80 12.99 7.20 -6.38
C GLY A 80 13.52 8.34 -5.53
N VAL A 81 12.87 9.49 -5.65
CA VAL A 81 13.16 10.69 -4.85
C VAL A 81 11.90 11.19 -4.18
N ALA A 82 12.00 11.64 -2.93
CA ALA A 82 10.87 12.08 -2.13
C ALA A 82 10.20 13.31 -2.77
N ARG A 83 8.93 13.19 -3.15
CA ARG A 83 8.11 14.33 -3.58
C ARG A 83 7.83 15.24 -2.37
N PRO A 84 7.60 16.55 -2.57
CA PRO A 84 7.43 17.49 -1.45
C PRO A 84 6.35 17.07 -0.43
N ALA A 85 5.24 16.47 -0.89
CA ALA A 85 4.17 16.01 0.00
C ALA A 85 4.61 14.82 0.87
N ASP A 86 5.26 13.82 0.28
CA ASP A 86 5.75 12.64 0.99
C ASP A 86 6.93 13.00 1.91
N ALA A 87 7.84 13.85 1.45
CA ALA A 87 8.98 14.35 2.21
C ALA A 87 8.54 15.03 3.51
N LYS A 88 7.49 15.87 3.44
CA LYS A 88 6.91 16.53 4.61
C LYS A 88 6.37 15.53 5.64
N LEU A 89 5.67 14.49 5.19
CA LEU A 89 5.12 13.45 6.08
C LEU A 89 6.23 12.57 6.68
N LEU A 90 7.25 12.27 5.88
CA LEU A 90 8.39 11.45 6.26
C LEU A 90 9.45 12.20 7.08
N GLN A 91 9.33 13.52 7.21
CA GLN A 91 10.29 14.38 7.90
C GLN A 91 11.72 14.26 7.31
N ILE A 92 11.79 14.24 5.98
CA ILE A 92 13.02 14.24 5.19
C ILE A 92 13.02 15.40 4.19
N GLU A 93 14.17 15.69 3.60
CA GLU A 93 14.28 16.72 2.57
C GLU A 93 13.57 16.31 1.27
N PRO A 94 12.88 17.23 0.57
CA PRO A 94 12.42 17.00 -0.79
C PRO A 94 13.60 16.61 -1.69
N GLY A 95 13.41 15.59 -2.54
CA GLY A 95 14.47 15.05 -3.37
C GLY A 95 15.37 14.03 -2.67
N ALA A 96 15.21 13.79 -1.37
CA ALA A 96 15.96 12.74 -0.67
C ALA A 96 15.68 11.35 -1.28
N PRO A 97 16.67 10.44 -1.30
CA PRO A 97 16.48 9.08 -1.82
C PRO A 97 15.40 8.32 -1.06
N VAL A 98 14.54 7.64 -1.81
CA VAL A 98 13.47 6.79 -1.26
C VAL A 98 13.39 5.48 -2.02
N LEU A 99 12.78 4.49 -1.39
CA LEU A 99 12.32 3.28 -2.08
C LEU A 99 10.83 3.40 -2.35
N GLU A 100 10.44 3.23 -3.60
CA GLU A 100 9.05 3.16 -4.03
C GLU A 100 8.66 1.69 -4.13
N VAL A 101 7.66 1.27 -3.36
CA VAL A 101 7.17 -0.11 -3.36
C VAL A 101 5.74 -0.10 -3.89
N GLN A 102 5.51 -0.79 -5.00
CA GLN A 102 4.17 -1.09 -5.47
C GLN A 102 3.80 -2.50 -5.02
N ARG A 103 2.58 -2.65 -4.49
CA ARG A 103 2.04 -3.96 -4.11
C ARG A 103 0.66 -4.14 -4.70
N ILE A 104 0.41 -5.32 -5.26
CA ILE A 104 -0.95 -5.77 -5.62
C ILE A 104 -1.24 -7.06 -4.88
N VAL A 105 -2.33 -7.10 -4.14
CA VAL A 105 -2.79 -8.28 -3.41
C VAL A 105 -3.97 -8.89 -4.16
N TYR A 106 -3.92 -10.21 -4.32
CA TYR A 106 -4.94 -10.99 -4.99
C TYR A 106 -5.61 -11.94 -4.01
N SER A 107 -6.93 -12.09 -4.13
CA SER A 107 -7.66 -13.13 -3.41
C SER A 107 -7.26 -14.53 -3.89
N GLU A 108 -7.66 -15.58 -3.17
CA GLU A 108 -7.51 -16.96 -3.64
C GLU A 108 -8.18 -17.24 -4.98
N ALA A 109 -9.26 -16.50 -5.30
CA ALA A 109 -9.93 -16.56 -6.59
C ALA A 109 -9.14 -15.86 -7.73
N GLY A 110 -8.01 -15.23 -7.42
CA GLY A 110 -7.14 -14.55 -8.39
C GLY A 110 -7.56 -13.12 -8.73
N GLU A 111 -8.54 -12.55 -8.04
CA GLU A 111 -8.98 -11.16 -8.25
C GLU A 111 -8.10 -10.17 -7.48
N PRO A 112 -7.65 -9.06 -8.09
CA PRO A 112 -6.93 -8.02 -7.37
C PRO A 112 -7.88 -7.23 -6.47
N VAL A 113 -7.60 -7.25 -5.17
CA VAL A 113 -8.47 -6.67 -4.14
C VAL A 113 -7.92 -5.38 -3.54
N HIS A 114 -6.61 -5.19 -3.66
CA HIS A 114 -5.86 -4.10 -3.07
C HIS A 114 -4.66 -3.78 -3.95
N ALA A 115 -4.46 -2.48 -4.18
CA ALA A 115 -3.28 -1.94 -4.85
C ALA A 115 -2.69 -0.84 -3.96
N GLU A 116 -1.38 -0.91 -3.69
CA GLU A 116 -0.67 0.04 -2.85
C GLU A 116 0.53 0.62 -3.58
N THR A 117 0.78 1.90 -3.34
CA THR A 117 2.08 2.53 -3.55
C THR A 117 2.58 3.06 -2.22
N ALA A 118 3.76 2.65 -1.82
CA ALA A 118 4.40 3.06 -0.58
C ALA A 118 5.75 3.72 -0.86
N VAL A 119 6.00 4.84 -0.19
CA VAL A 119 7.28 5.56 -0.25
C VAL A 119 7.96 5.36 1.10
N TYR A 120 9.09 4.65 1.09
CA TYR A 120 9.90 4.37 2.26
C TYR A 120 11.14 5.26 2.29
N ARG A 121 11.53 5.74 3.48
CA ARG A 121 12.85 6.37 3.63
C ARG A 121 13.94 5.34 3.36
N ALA A 122 14.93 5.72 2.55
CA ALA A 122 16.02 4.82 2.15
C ALA A 122 17.02 4.53 3.28
N ASP A 123 17.09 5.38 4.31
CA ASP A 123 17.99 5.23 5.46
C ASP A 123 17.50 4.19 6.48
N THR A 124 16.18 3.95 6.56
CA THR A 124 15.58 3.03 7.53
C THR A 124 15.10 1.71 6.92
N PHE A 125 14.65 1.69 5.66
CA PHE A 125 14.05 0.49 5.07
C PHE A 125 15.09 -0.40 4.40
N ARG A 126 15.05 -1.70 4.72
CA ARG A 126 15.88 -2.73 4.08
C ARG A 126 15.00 -3.92 3.72
N TYR A 127 15.06 -4.35 2.46
CA TYR A 127 14.42 -5.58 2.01
C TYR A 127 15.45 -6.70 1.90
N ARG A 128 15.17 -7.85 2.50
CA ARG A 128 16.04 -9.04 2.46
C ARG A 128 15.27 -10.19 1.84
N LEU A 129 15.85 -10.77 0.79
CA LEU A 129 15.33 -11.97 0.12
C LEU A 129 16.37 -13.09 0.23
N ALA A 130 15.93 -14.29 0.62
CA ALA A 130 16.76 -15.48 0.60
C ALA A 130 16.21 -16.42 -0.49
N LEU A 131 17.04 -16.75 -1.47
CA LEU A 131 16.69 -17.61 -2.59
C LEU A 131 17.50 -18.90 -2.52
N ALA A 132 16.83 -20.03 -2.66
CA ALA A 132 17.46 -21.34 -2.83
C ALA A 132 17.43 -21.72 -4.32
N ARG A 133 18.41 -22.52 -4.74
CA ARG A 133 18.52 -23.05 -6.10
C ARG A 133 17.55 -24.21 -6.32
#